data_AF-A0A2V5RXX5-F1
#
_entry.id   AF-A0A2V5RXX5-F1
#
_cell.length_a   1.000
_cell.length_b   1.000
_cell.length_c   1.000
_cell.angle_alpha   90.00
_cell.angle_beta   90.00
_cell.angle_gamma   90.00
#
_symmetry.space_group_name_H-M   'P 1'
#
loop_
_entity.id
_entity.type
_entity.pdbx_description
1 polymer ?
#
loop_
_entity_poly.entity_id
_entity_poly.type
_entity_poly.pdbx_seq_one_letter_code
_entity_poly.pdbx_strand_id
1 'polypeptide(L)'
;MKIKIIIYWVTTVLIALETLAGGVTDLAHGRASVVSGPFVADVITHLGYPVYLLTILGVWKLAGGVTLLVPGFPRLKEWAYAGIFFELTGAAASFVARGEITGDLIAPLVLTGLAVASWALRPQSRTLGVLFPANKPA
;
A
#
# COMPACT_ATOMS: atom_id res chain seq x y z
N MET A 1 -24.43 3.43 8.54
CA MET A 1 -23.37 2.72 9.29
C MET A 1 -22.86 1.46 8.58
N LYS A 2 -23.73 0.54 8.14
CA LYS A 2 -23.31 -0.73 7.50
C LYS A 2 -22.56 -0.56 6.17
N ILE A 3 -23.02 0.35 5.31
CA ILE A 3 -22.40 0.58 3.98
C ILE A 3 -20.95 1.07 4.07
N LYS A 4 -20.62 1.95 5.03
CA LYS A 4 -19.24 2.42 5.26
C LYS A 4 -18.30 1.26 5.61
N ILE A 5 -18.77 0.33 6.45
CA ILE A 5 -18.02 -0.86 6.84
C ILE A 5 -17.82 -1.82 5.66
N ILE A 6 -18.85 -1.99 4.81
CA ILE A 6 -18.73 -2.80 3.59
C ILE A 6 -17.68 -2.21 2.66
N ILE A 7 -17.77 -0.90 2.34
CA ILE A 7 -16.80 -0.23 1.48
C ILE A 7 -15.39 -0.29 2.08
N TYR A 8 -15.25 -0.10 3.40
CA TYR A 8 -13.99 -0.27 4.11
C TYR A 8 -13.39 -1.66 3.87
N TRP A 9 -14.15 -2.73 4.11
CA TRP A 9 -13.61 -4.08 3.96
C TRP A 9 -13.32 -4.46 2.51
N VAL A 10 -14.15 -4.03 1.56
CA VAL A 10 -13.89 -4.23 0.13
C VAL A 10 -12.57 -3.56 -0.27
N THR A 11 -12.40 -2.28 0.04
CA THR A 11 -11.17 -1.54 -0.30
C THR A 11 -9.95 -2.08 0.46
N THR A 12 -10.10 -2.47 1.72
CA THR A 12 -9.02 -3.03 2.54
C THR A 12 -8.56 -4.39 2.04
N VAL A 13 -9.47 -5.29 1.67
CA VAL A 13 -9.12 -6.62 1.16
C VAL A 13 -8.44 -6.49 -0.20
N LEU A 14 -8.95 -5.62 -1.09
CA LEU A 14 -8.33 -5.38 -2.38
C LEU A 14 -6.89 -4.87 -2.24
N ILE A 15 -6.66 -3.86 -1.39
CA ILE A 15 -5.31 -3.33 -1.17
C ILE A 15 -4.43 -4.33 -0.43
N ALA A 16 -4.93 -5.03 0.58
CA ALA A 16 -4.14 -6.03 1.27
C ALA A 16 -3.71 -7.17 0.33
N LEU A 17 -4.59 -7.64 -0.55
CA LEU A 17 -4.25 -8.68 -1.52
C LEU A 17 -3.23 -8.20 -2.55
N GLU A 18 -3.42 -7.01 -3.09
CA GLU A 18 -2.47 -6.40 -4.03
C GLU A 18 -1.09 -6.22 -3.36
N THR A 19 -1.05 -5.64 -2.17
CA THR A 19 0.20 -5.40 -1.45
C THR A 19 0.88 -6.72 -1.06
N LEU A 20 0.13 -7.75 -0.64
CA LEU A 20 0.69 -9.06 -0.34
C LEU A 20 1.24 -9.75 -1.60
N ALA A 21 0.47 -9.74 -2.70
CA ALA A 21 0.90 -10.32 -3.95
C ALA A 21 2.15 -9.61 -4.50
N GLY A 22 2.14 -8.27 -4.50
CA GLY A 22 3.27 -7.43 -4.87
C GLY A 22 4.49 -7.70 -4.00
N GLY A 23 4.31 -7.90 -2.69
CA GLY A 23 5.40 -8.27 -1.78
C GLY A 23 6.03 -9.61 -2.12
N VAL A 24 5.22 -10.62 -2.48
CA VAL A 24 5.72 -11.93 -2.93
C VAL A 24 6.46 -11.80 -4.26
N THR A 25 5.91 -11.07 -5.23
CA THR A 25 6.54 -10.90 -6.55
C THR A 25 7.84 -10.12 -6.46
N ASP A 26 7.91 -9.10 -5.60
CA ASP A 26 9.13 -8.32 -5.35
C ASP A 26 10.24 -9.19 -4.74
N LEU A 27 9.92 -10.05 -3.75
CA LEU A 27 10.89 -10.96 -3.15
C LEU A 27 11.33 -12.09 -4.10
N ALA A 28 10.38 -12.63 -4.86
CA ALA A 28 10.66 -13.69 -5.83
C ALA A 28 11.33 -13.15 -7.11
N HIS A 29 11.49 -11.83 -7.25
CA HIS A 29 11.89 -11.18 -8.50
C HIS A 29 11.05 -11.68 -9.69
N GLY A 30 9.75 -11.86 -9.45
CA GLY A 30 8.80 -12.47 -10.37
C GLY A 30 8.20 -11.48 -11.36
N ARG A 31 7.00 -11.79 -11.85
CA ARG A 31 6.26 -10.92 -12.77
C ARG A 31 5.47 -9.85 -12.00
N ALA A 32 5.34 -8.66 -12.57
CA ALA A 32 4.65 -7.52 -11.97
C ALA A 32 3.15 -7.78 -11.73
N SER A 33 2.52 -8.68 -12.49
CA SER A 33 1.21 -9.24 -12.17
C SER A 33 1.28 -10.76 -12.11
N VAL A 34 0.41 -11.34 -11.27
CA VAL A 34 0.32 -12.79 -11.03
C VAL A 34 0.02 -13.57 -12.31
N VAL A 35 -0.61 -12.93 -13.30
CA VAL A 35 -1.07 -13.58 -14.55
C VAL A 35 -0.18 -13.24 -15.73
N SER A 36 0.33 -12.02 -15.82
CA SER A 36 1.09 -11.52 -16.99
C SER A 36 1.83 -10.23 -16.65
N GLY A 37 2.76 -9.81 -17.52
CA GLY A 37 3.50 -8.56 -17.38
C GLY A 37 5.02 -8.73 -17.38
N PRO A 38 5.77 -7.61 -17.34
CA PRO A 38 7.23 -7.61 -17.25
C PRO A 38 7.70 -8.14 -15.89
N PHE A 39 8.97 -8.50 -15.78
CA PHE A 39 9.55 -8.81 -14.48
C PHE A 39 9.65 -7.53 -13.64
N VAL A 40 9.42 -7.64 -12.34
CA VAL A 40 9.57 -6.50 -11.42
C VAL A 40 10.99 -5.94 -11.43
N ALA A 41 11.99 -6.79 -11.73
CA ALA A 41 13.38 -6.40 -11.93
C ALA A 41 13.56 -5.50 -13.16
N ASP A 42 12.85 -5.76 -14.25
CA ASP A 42 12.90 -4.93 -15.45
C ASP A 42 12.25 -3.57 -15.18
N VAL A 43 11.10 -3.57 -14.49
CA VAL A 43 10.40 -2.33 -14.12
C VAL A 43 11.26 -1.45 -13.22
N ILE A 44 11.82 -2.00 -12.14
CA ILE A 44 12.59 -1.20 -11.18
C ILE A 44 13.88 -0.64 -11.79
N THR A 45 14.56 -1.42 -12.64
CA THR A 45 15.78 -0.96 -13.33
C THR A 45 15.48 0.04 -14.43
N HIS A 46 14.38 -0.13 -15.15
CA HIS A 46 13.90 0.84 -16.15
C HIS A 46 13.55 2.21 -15.53
N LEU A 47 13.02 2.20 -14.30
CA LEU A 47 12.80 3.41 -13.49
C LEU A 47 14.09 4.00 -12.90
N GLY A 48 15.25 3.33 -13.06
CA GLY A 48 16.55 3.78 -12.58
C GLY A 48 16.88 3.38 -11.14
N TYR A 49 16.09 2.49 -10.54
CA TYR A 49 16.31 2.01 -9.18
C TYR A 49 17.17 0.74 -9.15
N PRO A 50 17.95 0.54 -8.06
CA PRO A 50 18.72 -0.68 -7.89
C PRO A 50 17.82 -1.87 -7.50
N VAL A 51 18.16 -3.06 -7.98
CA VAL A 51 17.36 -4.29 -7.80
C VAL A 51 17.14 -4.66 -6.33
N TYR A 52 18.11 -4.39 -5.44
CA TYR A 52 17.97 -4.70 -4.00
C TYR A 52 16.75 -3.99 -3.36
N LEU A 53 16.28 -2.90 -3.96
CA LEU A 53 15.10 -2.17 -3.47
C LEU A 53 13.84 -3.05 -3.52
N LEU A 54 13.74 -3.99 -4.47
CA LEU A 54 12.66 -4.99 -4.51
C LEU A 54 12.64 -5.84 -3.25
N THR A 55 13.80 -6.29 -2.78
CA THR A 55 13.86 -7.10 -1.56
C THR A 55 13.38 -6.31 -0.35
N ILE A 56 13.80 -5.04 -0.23
CA ILE A 56 13.38 -4.16 0.86
C ILE A 56 11.86 -3.92 0.79
N LEU A 57 11.35 -3.48 -0.36
CA LEU A 57 9.93 -3.21 -0.57
C LEU A 57 9.09 -4.48 -0.36
N GLY A 58 9.56 -5.63 -0.85
CA GLY A 58 8.88 -6.91 -0.71
C GLY A 58 8.63 -7.30 0.75
N VAL A 59 9.65 -7.21 1.61
CA VAL A 59 9.50 -7.45 3.06
C VAL A 59 8.47 -6.49 3.67
N TRP A 60 8.57 -5.19 3.36
CA TRP A 60 7.68 -4.19 3.93
C TRP A 60 6.24 -4.30 3.44
N LYS A 61 6.03 -4.66 2.17
CA LYS A 61 4.73 -4.94 1.58
C LYS A 61 4.05 -6.12 2.27
N LEU A 62 4.77 -7.21 2.51
CA LEU A 62 4.22 -8.36 3.26
C LEU A 62 3.80 -7.95 4.68
N ALA A 63 4.66 -7.22 5.40
CA ALA A 63 4.34 -6.73 6.74
C ALA A 63 3.12 -5.77 6.73
N GLY A 64 3.05 -4.85 5.75
CA GLY A 64 1.95 -3.91 5.57
C GLY A 64 0.62 -4.61 5.27
N GLY A 65 0.61 -5.52 4.30
CA GLY A 65 -0.57 -6.28 3.91
C GLY A 65 -1.15 -7.13 5.06
N VAL A 66 -0.29 -7.83 5.81
CA VAL A 66 -0.72 -8.56 7.02
C VAL A 66 -1.31 -7.60 8.06
N THR A 67 -0.65 -6.45 8.28
CA THR A 67 -1.09 -5.44 9.25
C THR A 67 -2.48 -4.89 8.93
N LEU A 68 -2.84 -4.74 7.64
CA LEU A 68 -4.18 -4.28 7.25
C LEU A 68 -5.28 -5.26 7.68
N LEU A 69 -5.04 -6.56 7.55
CA LEU A 69 -6.03 -7.61 7.79
C LEU A 69 -6.20 -7.95 9.29
N VAL A 70 -5.10 -8.04 10.03
CA VAL A 70 -5.09 -8.44 11.45
C VAL A 70 -5.92 -7.48 12.32
N PRO A 71 -6.70 -7.98 13.30
CA PRO A 71 -7.40 -7.14 14.27
C PRO A 71 -6.44 -6.41 15.23
N GLY A 72 -6.81 -5.21 15.68
CA GLY A 72 -5.99 -4.42 16.62
C GLY A 72 -4.88 -3.59 15.95
N PHE A 73 -3.83 -3.29 16.71
CA PHE A 73 -2.63 -2.54 16.26
C PHE A 73 -2.88 -1.24 15.46
N PRO A 74 -3.65 -0.27 15.97
CA PRO A 74 -3.98 0.95 15.23
C PRO A 74 -2.73 1.75 14.81
N ARG A 75 -1.66 1.76 15.62
CA ARG A 75 -0.38 2.43 15.26
C ARG A 75 0.28 1.79 14.05
N LEU A 76 0.38 0.45 14.03
CA LEU A 76 0.98 -0.25 12.89
C LEU A 76 0.12 -0.07 11.63
N LYS A 77 -1.20 0.03 11.76
CA LYS A 77 -2.07 0.36 10.63
C LYS A 77 -1.72 1.71 10.03
N GLU A 78 -1.55 2.76 10.83
CA GLU A 78 -1.13 4.07 10.29
C GLU A 78 0.21 3.97 9.54
N TRP A 79 1.17 3.21 10.06
CA TRP A 79 2.45 2.96 9.37
C TRP A 79 2.26 2.20 8.05
N ALA A 80 1.42 1.16 8.04
CA ALA A 80 1.12 0.39 6.84
C ALA A 80 0.45 1.26 5.77
N TYR A 81 -0.55 2.06 6.13
CA TYR A 81 -1.22 2.96 5.18
C TYR A 81 -0.28 4.05 4.66
N ALA A 82 0.57 4.63 5.51
CA ALA A 82 1.56 5.62 5.06
C ALA A 82 2.57 4.99 4.09
N GLY A 83 3.08 3.80 4.41
CA GLY A 83 4.00 3.06 3.55
C GLY A 83 3.40 2.73 2.18
N ILE A 84 2.18 2.19 2.15
CA ILE A 84 1.45 1.89 0.91
C ILE A 84 1.21 3.18 0.11
N PHE A 85 0.81 4.27 0.77
CA PHE A 85 0.61 5.55 0.09
C PHE A 85 1.91 6.07 -0.55
N PHE A 86 3.03 6.03 0.17
CA PHE A 86 4.32 6.49 -0.36
C PHE A 86 4.85 5.60 -1.47
N GLU A 87 4.66 4.29 -1.38
CA GLU A 87 5.09 3.35 -2.41
C GLU A 87 4.29 3.54 -3.70
N LEU A 88 2.96 3.58 -3.63
CA LEU A 88 2.10 3.74 -4.81
C LEU A 88 2.26 5.12 -5.46
N THR A 89 2.28 6.19 -4.67
CA THR A 89 2.49 7.55 -5.21
C THR A 89 3.92 7.76 -5.70
N GLY A 90 4.92 7.14 -5.05
CA GLY A 90 6.31 7.14 -5.48
C GLY A 90 6.49 6.40 -6.81
N ALA A 91 5.85 5.25 -7.00
CA ALA A 91 5.83 4.54 -8.27
C ALA A 91 5.23 5.41 -9.38
N ALA A 92 4.07 6.04 -9.14
CA ALA A 92 3.45 6.94 -10.10
C ALA A 92 4.36 8.14 -10.44
N ALA A 93 4.95 8.78 -9.43
CA ALA A 93 5.88 9.89 -9.63
C ALA A 93 7.13 9.47 -10.42
N SER A 94 7.61 8.24 -10.23
CA SER A 94 8.78 7.69 -10.94
C SER A 94 8.50 7.54 -12.43
N PHE A 95 7.33 7.00 -12.81
CA PHE A 95 6.92 6.94 -14.21
C PHE A 95 6.85 8.32 -14.85
N VAL A 96 6.25 9.30 -14.17
CA VAL A 96 6.19 10.70 -14.65
C VAL A 96 7.58 11.29 -14.81
N ALA A 97 8.51 11.05 -13.86
CA ALA A 97 9.89 11.52 -13.93
C ALA A 97 10.69 10.91 -15.09
N ARG A 98 10.30 9.72 -15.57
CA ARG A 98 10.85 9.07 -16.78
C ARG A 98 10.18 9.54 -18.08
N GLY A 99 9.18 10.41 -17.99
CA GLY A 99 8.41 10.90 -19.14
C GLY A 99 7.32 9.93 -19.60
N GLU A 100 6.96 8.95 -18.78
CA GLU A 100 6.03 7.87 -19.12
C GLU A 100 4.66 8.13 -18.53
N ILE A 101 3.83 8.85 -19.30
CA ILE A 101 2.40 9.01 -19.01
C ILE A 101 1.65 7.92 -19.78
N THR A 102 1.91 6.67 -19.42
CA THR A 102 1.32 5.47 -20.05
C THR A 102 0.19 4.90 -19.18
N GLY A 103 -0.41 3.79 -19.65
CA GLY A 103 -1.37 3.02 -18.85
C GLY A 103 -0.80 2.49 -17.53
N ASP A 104 0.53 2.38 -17.41
CA ASP A 104 1.21 1.90 -16.20
C ASP A 104 1.06 2.87 -15.01
N LEU A 105 0.70 4.13 -15.28
CA LEU A 105 0.39 5.13 -14.26
C LEU A 105 -1.00 4.94 -13.63
N ILE A 106 -1.92 4.29 -14.35
CA ILE A 106 -3.32 4.18 -13.92
C ILE A 106 -3.44 3.28 -12.69
N ALA A 107 -2.77 2.13 -12.72
CA ALA A 107 -2.82 1.16 -11.63
C ALA A 107 -2.39 1.75 -10.27
N PRO A 108 -1.19 2.35 -10.11
CA PRO A 108 -0.77 2.91 -8.83
C PRO A 108 -1.67 4.06 -8.35
N LEU A 109 -2.23 4.87 -9.26
CA LEU A 109 -3.15 5.94 -8.89
C LEU A 109 -4.51 5.41 -8.39
N VAL A 110 -5.07 4.41 -9.07
CA VAL A 110 -6.32 3.75 -8.65
C VAL A 110 -6.14 3.06 -7.30
N LEU A 111 -5.03 2.33 -7.13
CA LEU A 111 -4.69 1.67 -5.86
C LEU A 111 -4.47 2.70 -4.75
N THR A 112 -3.84 3.84 -5.04
CA THR A 112 -3.71 4.94 -4.08
C THR A 112 -5.09 5.43 -3.62
N GLY A 113 -6.02 5.63 -4.57
CA GLY A 113 -7.39 6.01 -4.25
C GLY A 113 -8.11 5.00 -3.36
N LEU A 114 -7.93 3.70 -3.64
CA LEU A 114 -8.47 2.61 -2.81
C LEU A 114 -7.82 2.57 -1.41
N ALA A 115 -6.52 2.79 -1.30
CA ALA A 115 -5.79 2.84 -0.04
C ALA A 115 -6.27 4.02 0.83
N VAL A 116 -6.45 5.20 0.23
CA VAL A 116 -6.98 6.39 0.91
C VAL A 116 -8.45 6.18 1.31
N ALA A 117 -9.27 5.57 0.45
CA ALA A 117 -10.66 5.25 0.78
C ALA A 117 -10.75 4.23 1.94
N SER A 118 -9.94 3.17 1.89
CA SER A 118 -9.79 2.21 2.99
C SER A 118 -9.36 2.93 4.27
N TRP A 119 -8.41 3.87 4.16
CA TRP A 119 -7.90 4.62 5.30
C TRP A 119 -8.96 5.53 5.94
N ALA A 120 -9.69 6.28 5.12
CA ALA A 120 -10.70 7.23 5.57
C ALA A 120 -11.96 6.56 6.14
N LEU A 121 -12.28 5.35 5.67
CA LEU A 121 -13.49 4.63 6.07
C LEU A 121 -13.27 3.65 7.22
N ARG A 122 -12.06 3.59 7.81
CA ARG A 122 -11.75 2.70 8.92
C ARG A 122 -12.72 2.87 10.10
N PRO A 123 -13.17 1.78 10.73
CA PRO A 123 -13.96 1.86 11.95
C PRO A 123 -13.12 2.39 13.12
N GLN A 124 -13.76 3.02 14.11
CA GLN A 124 -13.09 3.61 15.28
C GLN A 124 -12.22 2.62 16.06
N SER A 125 -12.57 1.33 16.08
CA SER A 125 -11.76 0.27 16.70
C SER A 125 -10.40 0.05 16.01
N ARG A 126 -10.21 0.60 14.80
CA ARG A 126 -8.99 0.53 14.00
C ARG A 126 -8.37 1.90 13.74
N THR A 127 -8.85 2.95 14.41
CA THR A 127 -8.22 4.27 14.41
C THR A 127 -7.45 4.47 15.70
N LEU A 128 -6.35 5.20 15.62
CA LEU A 128 -5.63 5.60 16.80
C LEU A 128 -6.50 6.53 17.65
N GLY A 129 -6.75 6.18 18.91
CA GLY A 129 -7.32 7.11 19.88
C GLY A 129 -6.35 8.26 20.20
N VAL A 130 -6.76 9.18 21.06
CA VAL A 130 -5.88 10.27 21.52
C VAL A 130 -4.65 9.67 22.21
N LEU A 131 -3.46 9.88 21.64
CA LEU A 131 -2.19 9.33 22.15
C LEU A 131 -1.76 9.94 23.48
N PHE A 132 -2.13 11.19 23.70
CA PHE A 132 -1.84 11.96 24.91
C PHE A 132 -3.12 12.66 25.34
N PRO A 133 -3.88 12.14 26.32
CA PRO A 133 -4.97 12.91 26.89
C PRO A 133 -4.38 14.23 27.39
N ALA A 134 -4.92 15.37 26.95
CA ALA A 134 -4.52 16.66 27.49
C ALA A 134 -4.71 16.59 29.02
N ASN A 135 -3.65 16.89 29.78
CA ASN A 135 -3.76 17.00 31.24
C ASN A 135 -4.90 18.00 31.52
N LYS A 136 -5.99 17.53 32.13
CA LYS A 136 -7.04 18.43 32.60
C LYS A 136 -6.43 19.30 33.70
N PRO A 137 -6.50 20.64 33.63
CA PRO A 137 -6.17 21.47 34.78
C PRO A 137 -7.12 21.10 35.94
N ALA A 138 -6.53 20.94 37.12
CA ALA A 138 -7.22 20.61 38.37
C ALA A 138 -8.12 21.77 38.84
#